data_AF-A0A1Y2IYR6-F1
#
_entry.id   AF-A0A1Y2IYR6-F1
#
_cell.length_a   1.000
_cell.length_b   1.000
_cell.length_c   1.000
_cell.angle_alpha   90.00
_cell.angle_beta   90.00
_cell.angle_gamma   90.00
#
_symmetry.space_group_name_H-M   'P 1'
#
loop_
_entity.id
_entity.type
_entity.pdbx_description
1 polymer ?
#
loop_
_entity_poly.entity_id
_entity_poly.type
_entity_poly.pdbx_seq_one_letter_code
_entity_poly.pdbx_strand_id
1 'polypeptide(L)'
;MDSKTVMEFLPKYLQKHKDEGFIETKNGLIIANLLACLHNRHAHTAFKWVKGHSGHPRNEGADCLAGAGAKKVVSDDLNMIPPPQLRISGAKLSTLSQKLAYRAIRARKECTSEQQPSTQCNLVRIASDLQDACNHQIRDSTIWTSLCKDITCKCRQFLWKTIHDAFMVRRWVTCRVCHNTESMDHIMFHCNTQGREQVENLLRKLWSHTDNLGLECLWTILATEAMYLVWKLQCKRVIQNDGHEFSAAEVQTRWYSTMNRQLVTWLPVLESNTDLPPKWMGDGRVSVNIKRGR
;
A
#
# COMPACT_ATOMS: atom_id res chain seq x y z
N MET A 1 32.08 26.20 -2.08
CA MET A 1 31.08 25.35 -1.40
C MET A 1 31.61 23.93 -1.40
N ASP A 2 31.44 23.26 -0.28
CA ASP A 2 31.85 21.89 -0.03
C ASP A 2 30.75 20.84 -0.27
N SER A 3 29.48 21.27 -0.23
CA SER A 3 28.33 20.41 -0.54
C SER A 3 28.38 19.84 -1.96
N LYS A 4 28.77 18.58 -2.05
CA LYS A 4 28.77 17.80 -3.28
C LYS A 4 27.37 17.66 -3.87
N THR A 5 26.35 17.50 -3.02
CA THR A 5 24.94 17.40 -3.44
C THR A 5 24.49 18.63 -4.22
N VAL A 6 24.76 19.83 -3.72
CA VAL A 6 24.37 21.07 -4.43
C VAL A 6 25.18 21.24 -5.72
N MET A 7 26.48 20.92 -5.68
CA MET A 7 27.35 21.00 -6.87
C MET A 7 26.98 20.02 -7.98
N GLU A 8 26.47 18.84 -7.68
CA GLU A 8 26.02 17.87 -8.69
C GLU A 8 24.60 18.15 -9.17
N PHE A 9 23.75 18.66 -8.28
CA PHE A 9 22.35 18.95 -8.56
C PHE A 9 22.17 20.10 -9.56
N LEU A 10 22.87 21.22 -9.35
CA LEU A 10 22.71 22.46 -10.14
C LEU A 10 23.11 22.33 -11.62
N PRO A 11 24.17 21.61 -12.02
CA PRO A 11 24.55 21.53 -13.43
C PRO A 11 23.85 20.39 -14.17
N LYS A 12 23.67 19.24 -13.52
CA LYS A 12 23.31 17.99 -14.22
C LYS A 12 21.82 17.76 -14.34
N TYR A 13 21.03 18.15 -13.33
CA TYR A 13 19.61 17.79 -13.25
C TYR A 13 18.68 18.99 -13.18
N LEU A 14 19.22 20.21 -13.20
CA LEU A 14 18.47 21.45 -13.00
C LEU A 14 17.33 21.62 -13.99
N GLN A 15 17.59 21.46 -15.29
CA GLN A 15 16.56 21.67 -16.29
C GLN A 15 15.41 20.67 -16.13
N LYS A 16 15.75 19.39 -15.90
CA LYS A 16 14.77 18.35 -15.61
C LYS A 16 13.92 18.68 -14.38
N HIS A 17 14.53 19.07 -13.26
CA HIS A 17 13.78 19.38 -12.04
C HIS A 17 12.94 20.66 -12.17
N LYS A 18 13.41 21.66 -12.94
CA LYS A 18 12.62 22.83 -13.32
C LYS A 18 11.38 22.42 -14.13
N ASP A 19 11.56 21.55 -15.13
CA ASP A 19 10.47 21.05 -15.96
C ASP A 19 9.49 20.17 -15.16
N GLU A 20 9.97 19.42 -14.16
CA GLU A 20 9.14 18.64 -13.24
C GLU A 20 8.52 19.49 -12.10
N GLY A 21 8.86 20.79 -12.02
CA GLY A 21 8.37 21.69 -10.99
C GLY A 21 8.79 21.33 -9.57
N PHE A 22 9.87 20.56 -9.41
CA PHE A 22 10.39 20.08 -8.12
C PHE A 22 9.41 19.26 -7.26
N ILE A 23 8.33 18.73 -7.85
CA ILE A 23 7.22 18.08 -7.13
C ILE A 23 7.68 16.86 -6.32
N GLU A 24 8.54 16.02 -6.90
CA GLU A 24 9.07 14.82 -6.23
C GLU A 24 10.44 15.05 -5.59
N THR A 25 10.95 16.28 -5.65
CA THR A 25 12.29 16.60 -5.14
C THR A 25 12.21 16.89 -3.65
N LYS A 26 13.03 16.19 -2.86
CA LYS A 26 13.17 16.50 -1.43
C LYS A 26 13.62 17.94 -1.28
N ASN A 27 12.95 18.70 -0.42
CA ASN A 27 13.16 20.14 -0.24
C ASN A 27 12.96 20.97 -1.53
N GLY A 28 12.10 20.49 -2.44
CA GLY A 28 11.90 21.07 -3.78
C GLY A 28 11.55 22.56 -3.77
N LEU A 29 10.70 23.01 -2.83
CA LEU A 29 10.34 24.42 -2.69
C LEU A 29 11.54 25.30 -2.33
N ILE A 30 12.39 24.86 -1.40
CA ILE A 30 13.59 25.58 -0.98
C ILE A 30 14.55 25.72 -2.15
N ILE A 31 14.75 24.63 -2.90
CA ILE A 31 15.63 24.60 -4.07
C ILE A 31 15.09 25.51 -5.18
N ALA A 32 13.79 25.45 -5.48
CA ALA A 32 13.15 26.32 -6.48
C ALA A 32 13.31 27.80 -6.13
N ASN A 33 13.10 28.17 -4.87
CA ASN A 33 13.27 29.54 -4.39
C ASN A 33 14.73 29.99 -4.45
N LEU A 34 15.68 29.14 -4.03
CA LEU A 34 17.11 29.42 -4.13
C LEU A 34 17.52 29.69 -5.58
N LEU A 35 17.06 28.87 -6.52
CA LEU A 35 17.34 29.00 -7.95
C LEU A 35 16.78 30.28 -8.56
N ALA A 36 15.59 30.69 -8.11
CA ALA A 36 14.99 31.94 -8.50
C ALA A 36 15.79 33.14 -7.95
N CYS A 37 16.22 33.09 -6.69
CA CYS A 37 17.11 34.10 -6.11
C CYS A 37 18.48 34.15 -6.81
N LEU A 38 19.02 33.02 -7.26
CA LEU A 38 20.25 32.96 -8.05
C LEU A 38 20.07 33.57 -9.45
N HIS A 39 18.96 33.31 -10.13
CA HIS A 39 18.65 33.95 -11.43
C HIS A 39 18.44 35.46 -11.31
N ASN A 40 17.92 35.92 -10.17
CA ASN A 40 17.70 37.36 -9.94
C ASN A 40 19.00 38.15 -9.69
N ARG A 41 20.16 37.50 -9.61
CA ARG A 41 21.43 38.19 -9.42
C ARG A 41 21.88 38.86 -10.71
N HIS A 42 22.24 40.14 -10.62
CA HIS A 42 22.78 40.90 -11.76
C HIS A 42 24.21 40.51 -12.15
N ALA A 43 24.98 39.90 -11.25
CA ALA A 43 26.36 39.52 -11.49
C ALA A 43 26.50 38.05 -11.91
N HIS A 44 27.40 37.80 -12.86
CA HIS A 44 27.78 36.44 -13.25
C HIS A 44 28.25 35.64 -12.03
N THR A 45 27.60 34.51 -11.78
CA THR A 45 27.85 33.67 -10.60
C THR A 45 28.33 32.30 -11.06
N ALA A 46 29.53 31.91 -10.63
CA ALA A 46 30.09 30.59 -10.88
C ALA A 46 30.24 29.82 -9.56
N PHE A 47 29.96 28.53 -9.59
CA PHE A 47 30.15 27.65 -8.44
C PHE A 47 31.49 26.92 -8.54
N LYS A 48 32.30 27.02 -7.48
CA LYS A 48 33.53 26.24 -7.31
C LYS A 48 33.34 25.27 -6.16
N TRP A 49 33.47 23.97 -6.47
CA TRP A 49 33.57 22.94 -5.44
C TRP A 49 34.92 23.03 -4.75
N VAL A 50 34.90 22.98 -3.42
CA VAL A 50 36.11 22.92 -2.58
C VAL A 50 35.94 21.75 -1.62
N LYS A 51 37.03 21.04 -1.31
CA LYS A 51 36.99 19.95 -0.36
C LYS A 51 36.74 20.51 1.05
N GLY A 52 35.81 19.93 1.80
CA GLY A 52 35.57 20.30 3.21
C GLY A 52 36.80 20.10 4.07
N HIS A 53 36.98 20.94 5.10
CA HIS A 53 38.10 20.91 6.05
C HIS A 53 39.51 20.92 5.41
N SER A 54 39.65 21.60 4.27
CA SER A 54 40.91 21.71 3.52
C SER A 54 41.77 22.91 3.90
N GLY A 55 41.48 23.62 4.99
CA GLY A 55 42.20 24.84 5.38
C GLY A 55 41.75 26.09 4.64
N HIS A 56 40.65 26.06 3.87
CA HIS A 56 40.19 27.22 3.11
C HIS A 56 39.45 28.21 4.03
N PRO A 57 40.02 29.40 4.35
CA PRO A 57 39.54 30.22 5.47
C PRO A 57 38.08 30.63 5.34
N ARG A 58 37.63 30.94 4.11
CA ARG A 58 36.23 31.34 3.86
C ARG A 58 35.22 30.18 3.94
N ASN A 59 35.64 28.95 3.65
CA ASN A 59 34.75 27.79 3.75
C ASN A 59 34.59 27.41 5.21
N GLU A 60 35.71 27.36 5.94
CA GLU A 60 35.71 27.07 7.38
C GLU A 60 34.94 28.13 8.17
N GLY A 61 35.08 29.41 7.81
CA GLY A 61 34.24 30.47 8.38
C GLY A 61 32.74 30.27 8.11
N ALA A 62 32.37 29.83 6.90
CA ALA A 62 30.98 29.51 6.58
C ALA A 62 30.47 28.29 7.37
N ASP A 63 31.30 27.26 7.55
CA ASP A 63 30.97 26.07 8.36
C ASP A 63 30.77 26.44 9.84
N CYS A 64 31.63 27.30 10.39
CA CYS A 64 31.49 27.82 11.74
C CYS A 64 30.18 28.60 11.91
N LEU A 65 29.83 29.48 10.97
CA LEU A 65 28.58 30.25 11.00
C LEU A 65 27.35 29.34 10.87
N ALA A 66 27.39 28.35 9.99
CA ALA A 66 26.33 27.35 9.85
C ALA A 66 26.14 26.55 11.14
N GLY A 67 27.24 26.12 11.78
CA GLY A 67 27.22 25.44 13.07
C GLY A 67 26.69 26.30 14.22
N ALA A 68 27.00 27.61 14.22
CA ALA A 68 26.42 28.56 15.17
C ALA A 68 24.92 28.73 14.94
N GLY A 69 24.48 28.84 13.68
CA GLY A 69 23.07 28.90 13.30
C GLY A 69 22.28 27.66 13.73
N ALA A 70 22.84 26.47 13.53
CA ALA A 70 22.21 25.20 13.93
C ALA A 70 21.98 25.05 15.45
N LYS A 71 22.74 25.80 16.26
CA LYS A 71 22.62 25.82 17.73
C LYS A 71 21.65 26.88 18.26
N LYS A 72 21.13 27.77 17.40
CA LYS A 72 20.16 28.78 17.82
C LYS A 72 18.84 28.13 18.20
N VAL A 73 18.25 28.57 19.31
CA VAL A 73 16.92 28.12 19.78
C VAL A 73 15.81 28.71 18.90
N VAL A 74 16.00 29.94 18.43
CA VAL A 74 15.08 30.64 17.54
C VAL A 74 15.74 30.74 16.17
N SER A 75 15.03 30.30 15.12
CA SER A 75 15.51 30.38 13.74
C SER A 75 15.51 31.82 13.25
N ASP A 76 16.50 32.18 12.43
CA ASP A 76 16.52 33.48 11.76
C ASP A 76 15.44 33.53 10.65
N ASP A 77 14.75 34.67 10.53
CA ASP A 77 13.79 34.91 9.45
C ASP A 77 14.51 35.19 8.12
N LEU A 78 14.61 34.16 7.29
CA LEU A 78 15.18 34.28 5.94
C LEU A 78 14.07 34.54 4.92
N ASN A 79 14.06 35.74 4.33
CA ASN A 79 13.16 36.02 3.20
C ASN A 79 13.65 35.31 1.93
N MET A 80 13.18 34.08 1.72
CA MET A 80 13.43 33.28 0.53
C MET A 80 12.31 33.39 -0.51
N ILE A 81 11.53 34.48 -0.51
CA ILE A 81 10.42 34.63 -1.45
C ILE A 81 10.96 35.26 -2.74
N PRO A 82 11.04 34.53 -3.87
CA PRO A 82 11.54 35.10 -5.10
C PRO A 82 10.52 36.03 -5.77
N PRO A 83 10.98 36.91 -6.68
CA PRO A 83 10.11 37.73 -7.52
C PRO A 83 9.07 36.88 -8.26
N PRO A 84 7.83 37.36 -8.44
CA PRO A 84 6.77 36.57 -9.08
C PRO A 84 7.13 36.01 -10.46
N GLN A 85 7.94 36.73 -11.25
CA GLN A 85 8.35 36.30 -12.59
C GLN A 85 9.27 35.06 -12.58
N LEU A 86 9.96 34.81 -11.46
CA LEU A 86 10.91 33.70 -11.32
C LEU A 86 10.34 32.55 -10.49
N ARG A 87 9.09 32.65 -10.02
CA ARG A 87 8.43 31.60 -9.24
C ARG A 87 8.05 30.43 -10.14
N ILE A 88 8.48 29.24 -9.73
CA ILE A 88 8.07 27.99 -10.38
C ILE A 88 6.74 27.56 -9.75
N SER A 89 5.64 27.68 -10.50
CA SER A 89 4.28 27.39 -10.03
C SER A 89 3.91 25.90 -10.11
N GLY A 90 4.69 25.09 -10.85
CA GLY A 90 4.45 23.66 -11.02
C GLY A 90 5.28 23.05 -12.15
N ALA A 91 4.92 21.83 -12.54
CA ALA A 91 5.55 21.13 -13.65
C ALA A 91 5.13 21.73 -15.00
N LYS A 92 6.08 21.77 -15.94
CA LYS A 92 5.87 22.19 -17.32
C LYS A 92 4.98 21.17 -18.05
N LEU A 93 3.86 21.64 -18.61
CA LEU A 93 2.84 20.79 -19.23
C LEU A 93 3.38 19.97 -20.41
N SER A 94 4.25 20.55 -21.24
CA SER A 94 4.79 19.87 -22.43
C SER A 94 5.65 18.64 -22.12
N THR A 95 6.20 18.56 -20.90
CA THR A 95 7.08 17.47 -20.43
C THR A 95 6.44 16.67 -19.29
N LEU A 96 5.19 16.97 -18.95
CA LEU A 96 4.49 16.36 -17.81
C LEU A 96 4.11 14.91 -18.15
N SER A 97 4.65 13.97 -17.38
CA SER A 97 4.20 12.57 -17.46
C SER A 97 2.92 12.35 -16.64
N GLN A 98 2.08 11.39 -17.07
CA GLN A 98 0.89 10.98 -16.31
C GLN A 98 1.25 10.57 -14.86
N LYS A 99 2.39 9.90 -14.68
CA LYS A 99 2.90 9.49 -13.36
C LYS A 99 3.16 10.69 -12.45
N LEU A 100 3.87 11.70 -12.96
CA LEU A 100 4.18 12.92 -12.21
C LEU A 100 2.89 13.72 -11.93
N ALA A 101 2.01 13.84 -12.93
CA ALA A 101 0.72 14.51 -12.76
C ALA A 101 -0.14 13.85 -11.67
N TYR A 102 -0.25 12.51 -11.71
CA TYR A 102 -0.98 11.74 -10.72
C TYR A 102 -0.43 11.97 -9.31
N ARG A 103 0.89 11.88 -9.13
CA ARG A 103 1.55 12.10 -7.84
C ARG A 103 1.38 13.53 -7.32
N ALA A 104 1.47 14.52 -8.20
CA ALA A 104 1.22 15.92 -7.85
C ALA A 104 -0.21 16.14 -7.34
N ILE A 105 -1.20 15.57 -8.04
CA ILE A 105 -2.62 15.66 -7.65
C ILE A 105 -2.84 14.91 -6.33
N ARG A 106 -2.25 13.74 -6.16
CA ARG A 106 -2.33 12.94 -4.92
C ARG A 106 -1.78 13.69 -3.71
N ALA A 107 -0.58 14.26 -3.81
CA ALA A 107 0.02 15.04 -2.72
C ALA A 107 -0.86 16.22 -2.30
N ARG A 108 -1.47 16.94 -3.26
CA ARG A 108 -2.41 18.03 -2.96
C ARG A 108 -3.66 17.53 -2.26
N LYS A 109 -4.27 16.45 -2.77
CA LYS A 109 -5.46 15.85 -2.16
C LYS A 109 -5.17 15.36 -0.75
N GLU A 110 -4.03 14.72 -0.52
CA GLU A 110 -3.62 14.21 0.79
C GLU A 110 -3.47 15.33 1.83
N CYS A 111 -2.93 16.48 1.45
CA CYS A 111 -2.85 17.65 2.35
C CYS A 111 -4.23 18.17 2.80
N THR A 112 -5.27 17.94 2.01
CA THR A 112 -6.64 18.39 2.30
C THR A 112 -7.55 17.27 2.78
N SER A 113 -7.10 16.01 2.74
CA SER A 113 -7.96 14.86 3.04
C SER A 113 -7.80 14.49 4.50
N GLU A 114 -8.85 14.66 5.27
CA GLU A 114 -8.94 14.06 6.60
C GLU A 114 -9.13 12.54 6.44
N GLN A 115 -8.46 11.77 7.30
CA GLN A 115 -8.67 10.33 7.33
C GLN A 115 -10.09 10.05 7.83
N GLN A 116 -10.80 9.15 7.13
CA GLN A 116 -12.15 8.79 7.52
C GLN A 116 -12.15 8.11 8.90
N PRO A 117 -13.00 8.53 9.86
CA PRO A 117 -13.02 7.97 11.21
C PRO A 117 -13.23 6.45 11.26
N SER A 118 -14.02 5.90 10.32
CA SER A 118 -14.23 4.46 10.19
C SER A 118 -12.96 3.69 9.84
N THR A 119 -12.13 4.27 8.95
CA THR A 119 -10.84 3.67 8.59
C THR A 119 -9.93 3.61 9.80
N GLN A 120 -9.86 4.70 10.58
CA GLN A 120 -9.03 4.73 11.78
C GLN A 120 -9.50 3.73 12.83
N CYS A 121 -10.81 3.62 13.05
CA CYS A 121 -11.39 2.64 13.97
C CYS A 121 -11.05 1.20 13.54
N ASN A 122 -11.15 0.89 12.25
CA ASN A 122 -10.77 -0.43 11.73
C ASN A 122 -9.26 -0.71 11.88
N LEU A 123 -8.38 0.27 11.65
CA LEU A 123 -6.94 0.12 11.86
C LEU A 123 -6.60 -0.15 13.32
N VAL A 124 -7.22 0.58 14.26
CA VAL A 124 -7.06 0.37 15.70
C VAL A 124 -7.52 -1.04 16.09
N ARG A 125 -8.67 -1.49 15.57
CA ARG A 125 -9.18 -2.83 15.84
C ARG A 125 -8.21 -3.91 15.35
N ILE A 126 -7.76 -3.82 14.10
CA ILE A 126 -6.78 -4.77 13.53
C ILE A 126 -5.47 -4.78 14.33
N ALA A 127 -4.98 -3.60 14.73
CA ALA A 127 -3.76 -3.51 15.52
C ALA A 127 -3.93 -4.11 16.93
N SER A 128 -5.09 -3.92 17.56
CA SER A 128 -5.42 -4.53 18.85
C SER A 128 -5.53 -6.05 18.73
N ASP A 129 -6.27 -6.55 17.74
CA ASP A 129 -6.46 -7.99 17.53
C ASP A 129 -5.10 -8.70 17.30
N LEU A 130 -4.17 -8.05 16.56
CA LEU A 130 -2.82 -8.57 16.32
C LEU A 130 -1.92 -8.47 17.55
N GLN A 131 -2.07 -7.43 18.37
CA GLN A 131 -1.39 -7.33 19.66
C GLN A 131 -1.84 -8.47 20.58
N ASP A 132 -3.14 -8.75 20.64
CA ASP A 132 -3.70 -9.80 21.50
C ASP A 132 -3.28 -11.20 21.01
N ALA A 133 -3.26 -11.42 19.69
CA ALA A 133 -2.91 -12.71 19.11
C ALA A 133 -1.40 -13.00 19.07
N CYS A 134 -0.57 -11.99 18.79
CA CYS A 134 0.87 -12.16 18.52
C CYS A 134 1.78 -11.47 19.54
N ASN A 135 1.22 -10.77 20.52
CA ASN A 135 1.94 -9.97 21.51
C ASN A 135 2.90 -8.93 20.90
N HIS A 136 2.52 -8.35 19.74
CA HIS A 136 3.34 -7.38 19.03
C HIS A 136 2.54 -6.17 18.54
N GLN A 137 3.06 -4.96 18.81
CA GLN A 137 2.37 -3.73 18.45
C GLN A 137 2.69 -3.36 17.00
N ILE A 138 1.68 -3.33 16.16
CA ILE A 138 1.84 -3.08 14.72
C ILE A 138 1.44 -1.65 14.38
N ARG A 139 2.22 -1.01 13.49
CA ARG A 139 1.92 0.33 12.95
C ARG A 139 0.97 0.23 11.76
N ASP A 140 0.13 1.24 11.57
CA ASP A 140 -0.81 1.34 10.44
C ASP A 140 -0.13 1.15 9.07
N SER A 141 1.09 1.68 8.90
CA SER A 141 1.88 1.51 7.67
C SER A 141 2.18 0.04 7.36
N THR A 142 2.41 -0.77 8.40
CA THR A 142 2.69 -2.21 8.27
C THR A 142 1.44 -2.96 7.86
N ILE A 143 0.27 -2.58 8.38
CA ILE A 143 -1.03 -3.13 7.96
C ILE A 143 -1.24 -2.88 6.46
N TRP A 144 -1.00 -1.66 5.98
CA TRP A 144 -1.17 -1.37 4.55
C TRP A 144 -0.15 -2.06 3.65
N THR A 145 1.10 -2.18 4.12
CA THR A 145 2.17 -2.83 3.36
C THR A 145 1.95 -4.34 3.28
N SER A 146 1.42 -4.97 4.33
CA SER A 146 1.16 -6.42 4.34
C SER A 146 0.11 -6.83 3.30
N LEU A 147 -0.86 -5.97 2.99
CA LEU A 147 -1.84 -6.22 1.93
C LEU A 147 -1.23 -6.35 0.53
N CYS A 148 0.01 -5.91 0.34
CA CYS A 148 0.67 -5.89 -0.97
C CYS A 148 1.44 -7.18 -1.30
N LYS A 149 1.81 -7.96 -0.29
CA LYS A 149 2.61 -9.18 -0.43
C LYS A 149 1.68 -10.39 -0.44
N ASP A 150 1.94 -11.38 -1.30
CA ASP A 150 1.27 -12.69 -1.28
C ASP A 150 -0.28 -12.65 -1.27
N ILE A 151 -0.88 -11.61 -1.87
CA ILE A 151 -2.33 -11.44 -1.99
C ILE A 151 -2.66 -11.07 -3.44
N THR A 152 -3.69 -11.70 -4.01
CA THR A 152 -4.12 -11.40 -5.38
C THR A 152 -4.64 -9.96 -5.49
N CYS A 153 -4.50 -9.35 -6.66
CA CYS A 153 -4.91 -7.95 -6.85
C CYS A 153 -6.38 -7.70 -6.47
N LYS A 154 -7.26 -8.68 -6.75
CA LYS A 154 -8.70 -8.62 -6.42
C LYS A 154 -8.92 -8.68 -4.90
N CYS A 155 -8.27 -9.60 -4.21
CA CYS A 155 -8.36 -9.72 -2.75
C CYS A 155 -7.75 -8.49 -2.05
N ARG A 156 -6.64 -7.94 -2.56
CA ARG A 156 -6.06 -6.70 -2.04
C ARG A 156 -7.02 -5.52 -2.15
N GLN A 157 -7.67 -5.36 -3.31
CA GLN A 157 -8.67 -4.31 -3.48
C GLN A 157 -9.87 -4.51 -2.53
N PHE A 158 -10.30 -5.76 -2.35
CA PHE A 158 -11.37 -6.11 -1.42
C PHE A 158 -11.00 -5.76 0.03
N LEU A 159 -9.85 -6.22 0.53
CA LEU A 159 -9.38 -5.94 1.89
C LEU A 159 -9.19 -4.44 2.11
N TRP A 160 -8.60 -3.73 1.15
CA TRP A 160 -8.48 -2.27 1.21
C TRP A 160 -9.85 -1.60 1.38
N LYS A 161 -10.83 -1.97 0.56
CA LYS A 161 -12.20 -1.44 0.65
C LYS A 161 -12.89 -1.81 1.97
N THR A 162 -12.62 -3.00 2.49
CA THR A 162 -13.14 -3.45 3.80
C THR A 162 -12.59 -2.58 4.94
N ILE A 163 -11.27 -2.37 5.00
CA ILE A 163 -10.65 -1.56 6.05
C ILE A 163 -11.12 -0.11 5.96
N HIS A 164 -11.31 0.41 4.75
CA HIS A 164 -11.88 1.74 4.54
C HIS A 164 -13.39 1.85 4.81
N ASP A 165 -14.07 0.75 5.15
CA ASP A 165 -15.54 0.71 5.28
C ASP A 165 -16.26 1.26 4.03
N ALA A 166 -15.70 0.95 2.85
CA ALA A 166 -16.17 1.47 1.57
C ALA A 166 -17.34 0.67 0.98
N PHE A 167 -17.66 -0.49 1.56
CA PHE A 167 -18.81 -1.28 1.16
C PHE A 167 -20.06 -0.81 1.88
N MET A 168 -21.17 -0.69 1.15
CA MET A 168 -22.47 -0.36 1.74
C MET A 168 -23.06 -1.59 2.47
N VAL A 169 -22.44 -1.98 3.57
CA VAL A 169 -23.07 -2.86 4.55
C VAL A 169 -23.92 -1.96 5.44
N ARG A 170 -25.24 -1.98 5.23
CA ARG A 170 -26.16 -1.08 5.93
C ARG A 170 -26.03 -1.30 7.44
N ARG A 171 -25.42 -0.34 8.16
CA ARG A 171 -25.07 -0.38 9.60
C ARG A 171 -26.23 -0.63 10.58
N TRP A 172 -27.45 -0.82 10.07
CA TRP A 172 -28.69 -1.00 10.82
C TRP A 172 -29.51 -2.20 10.32
N VAL A 173 -28.96 -2.97 9.38
CA VAL A 173 -29.62 -4.17 8.87
C VAL A 173 -29.18 -5.36 9.71
N THR A 174 -30.14 -6.16 10.11
CA THR A 174 -29.93 -7.43 10.81
C THR A 174 -29.79 -8.55 9.79
N CYS A 175 -28.85 -9.46 10.02
CA CYS A 175 -28.71 -10.66 9.22
C CYS A 175 -30.01 -11.49 9.26
N ARG A 176 -30.51 -11.91 8.10
CA ARG A 176 -31.74 -12.72 8.01
C ARG A 176 -31.63 -14.15 8.57
N VAL A 177 -30.41 -14.63 8.83
CA VAL A 177 -30.15 -16.02 9.26
C VAL A 177 -29.90 -16.10 10.76
N CYS A 178 -28.98 -15.28 11.29
CA CYS A 178 -28.61 -15.31 12.71
C CYS A 178 -29.08 -14.08 13.49
N HIS A 179 -29.79 -13.15 12.86
CA HIS A 179 -30.37 -11.95 13.50
C HIS A 179 -29.39 -10.96 14.16
N ASN A 180 -28.08 -11.17 14.02
CA ASN A 180 -27.05 -10.23 14.46
C ASN A 180 -26.96 -9.00 13.54
N THR A 181 -26.42 -7.90 14.06
CA THR A 181 -26.11 -6.70 13.26
C THR A 181 -25.16 -7.05 12.12
N GLU A 182 -25.55 -6.71 10.90
CA GLU A 182 -24.76 -7.02 9.73
C GLU A 182 -23.60 -6.03 9.59
N SER A 183 -22.39 -6.52 9.84
CA SER A 183 -21.12 -5.83 9.61
C SER A 183 -20.23 -6.69 8.72
N MET A 184 -19.18 -6.11 8.14
CA MET A 184 -18.22 -6.89 7.35
C MET A 184 -17.55 -7.99 8.20
N ASP A 185 -17.25 -7.67 9.46
CA ASP A 185 -16.73 -8.58 10.46
C ASP A 185 -17.68 -9.76 10.73
N HIS A 186 -18.96 -9.46 10.94
CA HIS A 186 -19.99 -10.47 11.08
C HIS A 186 -20.09 -11.37 9.84
N ILE A 187 -20.15 -10.79 8.64
CA ILE A 187 -20.28 -11.56 7.38
C ILE A 187 -19.11 -12.53 7.19
N MET A 188 -17.89 -12.09 7.48
CA MET A 188 -16.68 -12.87 7.28
C MET A 188 -16.49 -13.94 8.36
N PHE A 189 -16.66 -13.58 9.63
CA PHE A 189 -16.15 -14.39 10.75
C PHE A 189 -17.24 -14.97 11.65
N HIS A 190 -18.42 -14.36 11.75
CA HIS A 190 -19.41 -14.70 12.78
C HIS A 190 -20.78 -15.14 12.26
N CYS A 191 -21.02 -15.09 10.94
CA CYS A 191 -22.32 -15.41 10.37
C CYS A 191 -22.56 -16.93 10.25
N ASN A 192 -23.72 -17.42 10.68
CA ASN A 192 -24.09 -18.84 10.65
C ASN A 192 -24.74 -19.29 9.32
N THR A 193 -24.38 -18.65 8.22
CA THR A 193 -24.90 -19.04 6.90
C THR A 193 -24.21 -20.30 6.41
N GLN A 194 -24.98 -21.22 5.84
CA GLN A 194 -24.48 -22.48 5.28
C GLN A 194 -23.32 -22.23 4.29
N GLY A 195 -23.44 -21.21 3.44
CA GLY A 195 -22.40 -20.86 2.48
C GLY A 195 -21.05 -20.47 3.11
N ARG A 196 -21.06 -19.73 4.24
CA ARG A 196 -19.84 -19.34 4.96
C ARG A 196 -19.18 -20.56 5.59
N GLU A 197 -19.97 -21.35 6.33
CA GLU A 197 -19.49 -22.55 7.03
C GLU A 197 -18.90 -23.57 6.06
N GLN A 198 -19.55 -23.79 4.91
CA GLN A 198 -19.03 -24.70 3.89
C GLN A 198 -17.69 -24.21 3.31
N VAL A 199 -17.53 -22.90 3.06
CA VAL A 199 -16.24 -22.34 2.62
C VAL A 199 -15.17 -22.53 3.70
N GLU A 200 -15.50 -22.30 4.97
CA GLU A 200 -14.57 -22.49 6.09
C GLU A 200 -14.14 -23.95 6.22
N ASN A 201 -15.09 -24.89 6.13
CA ASN A 201 -14.82 -26.33 6.17
C ASN A 201 -13.92 -26.78 5.01
N LEU A 202 -14.16 -26.27 3.80
CA LEU A 202 -13.34 -26.57 2.63
C LEU A 202 -11.92 -26.00 2.77
N LEU A 203 -11.79 -24.78 3.31
CA LEU A 203 -10.49 -24.18 3.61
C LEU A 203 -9.71 -25.01 4.64
N ARG A 204 -10.35 -25.38 5.75
CA ARG A 204 -9.74 -26.22 6.81
C ARG A 204 -9.31 -27.57 6.26
N LYS A 205 -10.15 -28.21 5.45
CA LYS A 205 -9.83 -29.50 4.80
C LYS A 205 -8.64 -29.35 3.87
N LEU A 206 -8.63 -28.32 3.02
CA LEU A 206 -7.51 -28.07 2.12
C LEU A 206 -6.21 -27.84 2.90
N TRP A 207 -6.25 -27.02 3.94
CA TRP A 207 -5.09 -26.72 4.78
C TRP A 207 -4.55 -27.94 5.53
N SER A 208 -5.43 -28.81 6.05
CA SER A 208 -5.01 -30.06 6.71
C SER A 208 -4.27 -31.03 5.78
N HIS A 209 -4.45 -30.87 4.46
CA HIS A 209 -3.73 -31.62 3.45
C HIS A 209 -2.45 -30.92 2.99
N THR A 210 -2.17 -29.71 3.43
CA THR A 210 -0.88 -29.05 3.26
C THR A 210 -0.04 -29.43 4.48
N ASP A 211 0.93 -30.33 4.31
CA ASP A 211 1.84 -30.68 5.40
C ASP A 211 2.53 -29.35 5.81
N ASN A 212 2.40 -28.92 7.08
CA ASN A 212 2.60 -27.55 7.62
C ASN A 212 3.99 -26.90 7.43
N LEU A 213 4.70 -27.21 6.35
CA LEU A 213 6.03 -26.78 5.97
C LEU A 213 6.01 -25.31 5.48
N GLY A 214 6.06 -24.35 6.40
CA GLY A 214 6.53 -22.98 6.12
C GLY A 214 5.79 -22.17 5.03
N LEU A 215 4.59 -22.59 4.62
CA LEU A 215 3.84 -21.99 3.50
C LEU A 215 2.95 -20.82 3.96
N GLU A 216 3.51 -19.86 4.70
CA GLU A 216 2.79 -18.67 5.18
C GLU A 216 2.15 -17.86 4.02
N CYS A 217 2.86 -17.79 2.90
CA CYS A 217 2.37 -17.17 1.67
C CYS A 217 1.12 -17.89 1.13
N LEU A 218 1.11 -19.23 1.15
CA LEU A 218 -0.04 -20.01 0.67
C LEU A 218 -1.25 -19.82 1.58
N TRP A 219 -1.06 -19.84 2.91
CA TRP A 219 -2.14 -19.55 3.85
C TRP A 219 -2.76 -18.19 3.58
N THR A 220 -1.91 -17.16 3.40
CA THR A 220 -2.36 -15.79 3.12
C THR A 220 -3.22 -15.73 1.86
N ILE A 221 -2.80 -16.39 0.78
CA ILE A 221 -3.58 -16.44 -0.46
C ILE A 221 -4.90 -17.19 -0.24
N LEU A 222 -4.86 -18.37 0.38
CA LEU A 222 -6.03 -19.22 0.62
C LEU A 222 -7.07 -18.52 1.50
N ALA A 223 -6.65 -17.97 2.63
CA ALA A 223 -7.52 -17.29 3.58
C ALA A 223 -8.17 -16.06 2.95
N THR A 224 -7.40 -15.25 2.21
CA THR A 224 -7.95 -14.04 1.58
C THR A 224 -8.90 -14.35 0.42
N GLU A 225 -8.63 -15.38 -0.39
CA GLU A 225 -9.57 -15.85 -1.43
C GLU A 225 -10.83 -16.48 -0.83
N ALA A 226 -10.72 -17.18 0.30
CA ALA A 226 -11.86 -17.72 1.05
C ALA A 226 -12.76 -16.59 1.57
N MET A 227 -12.20 -15.59 2.24
CA MET A 227 -12.92 -14.41 2.74
C MET A 227 -13.62 -13.67 1.59
N TYR A 228 -12.91 -13.47 0.47
CA TYR A 228 -13.51 -12.83 -0.69
C TYR A 228 -14.64 -13.66 -1.32
N LEU A 229 -14.53 -15.00 -1.30
CA LEU A 229 -15.60 -15.88 -1.75
C LEU A 229 -16.82 -15.80 -0.83
N VAL A 230 -16.64 -15.83 0.50
CA VAL A 230 -17.72 -15.62 1.48
C VAL A 230 -18.48 -14.33 1.19
N TRP A 231 -17.75 -13.22 1.01
CA TRP A 231 -18.35 -11.93 0.66
C TRP A 231 -19.15 -11.98 -0.66
N LYS A 232 -18.62 -12.62 -1.71
CA LYS A 232 -19.35 -12.78 -2.98
C LYS A 232 -20.62 -13.61 -2.81
N LEU A 233 -20.57 -14.68 -2.03
CA LEU A 233 -21.75 -15.49 -1.72
C LEU A 233 -22.79 -14.63 -0.99
N GLN A 234 -22.37 -13.86 0.01
CA GLN A 234 -23.29 -12.97 0.73
C GLN A 234 -23.93 -11.92 -0.20
N CYS A 235 -23.14 -11.22 -1.02
CA CYS A 235 -23.66 -10.27 -2.00
C CYS A 235 -24.69 -10.93 -2.93
N LYS A 236 -24.36 -12.11 -3.48
CA LYS A 236 -25.25 -12.82 -4.40
C LYS A 236 -26.53 -13.27 -3.70
N ARG A 237 -26.43 -13.75 -2.46
CA ARG A 237 -27.59 -14.15 -1.66
C ARG A 237 -28.54 -12.99 -1.41
N VAL A 238 -28.01 -11.86 -0.94
CA VAL A 238 -28.80 -10.69 -0.54
C VAL A 238 -29.38 -9.95 -1.75
N ILE A 239 -28.62 -9.84 -2.85
CA ILE A 239 -28.98 -9.00 -4.00
C ILE A 239 -29.70 -9.78 -5.09
N GLN A 240 -29.33 -11.04 -5.33
CA GLN A 240 -29.79 -11.81 -6.50
C GLN A 240 -30.63 -13.04 -6.15
N ASN A 241 -30.57 -13.53 -4.91
CA ASN A 241 -31.20 -14.79 -4.51
C ASN A 241 -32.25 -14.60 -3.41
N ASP A 242 -32.75 -13.37 -3.21
CA ASP A 242 -33.77 -13.00 -2.22
C ASP A 242 -33.54 -13.51 -0.78
N GLY A 243 -32.29 -13.79 -0.43
CA GLY A 243 -31.90 -14.33 0.87
C GLY A 243 -31.79 -15.86 0.95
N HIS A 244 -32.14 -16.60 -0.10
CA HIS A 244 -32.03 -18.06 -0.15
C HIS A 244 -30.58 -18.53 -0.04
N GLU A 245 -30.35 -19.54 0.80
CA GLU A 245 -29.03 -20.12 1.00
C GLU A 245 -28.58 -20.95 -0.22
N PHE A 246 -27.27 -21.05 -0.40
CA PHE A 246 -26.68 -21.89 -1.45
C PHE A 246 -26.51 -23.32 -0.94
N SER A 247 -26.79 -24.29 -1.80
CA SER A 247 -26.49 -25.69 -1.50
C SER A 247 -24.99 -25.92 -1.30
N ALA A 248 -24.63 -26.89 -0.46
CA ALA A 248 -23.23 -27.26 -0.22
C ALA A 248 -22.48 -27.63 -1.52
N ALA A 249 -23.14 -28.35 -2.43
CA ALA A 249 -22.56 -28.73 -3.72
C ALA A 249 -22.25 -27.52 -4.63
N GLU A 250 -23.12 -26.51 -4.62
CA GLU A 250 -22.88 -25.28 -5.36
C GLU A 250 -21.71 -24.48 -4.78
N VAL A 251 -21.66 -24.36 -3.45
CA VAL A 251 -20.56 -23.67 -2.74
C VAL A 251 -19.23 -24.38 -3.02
N GLN A 252 -19.22 -25.70 -2.94
CA GLN A 252 -18.05 -26.52 -3.25
C GLN A 252 -17.57 -26.34 -4.70
N THR A 253 -18.49 -26.30 -5.65
CA THR A 253 -18.16 -26.04 -7.07
C THR A 253 -17.53 -24.66 -7.26
N ARG A 254 -18.08 -23.62 -6.60
CA ARG A 254 -17.54 -22.25 -6.64
C ARG A 254 -16.19 -22.14 -5.94
N TRP A 255 -16.00 -22.85 -4.83
CA TRP A 255 -14.72 -22.98 -4.12
C TRP A 255 -13.65 -23.54 -5.05
N TYR A 256 -13.89 -24.72 -5.65
CA TYR A 256 -12.91 -25.33 -6.55
C TYR A 256 -12.63 -24.47 -7.79
N SER A 257 -13.63 -23.84 -8.38
CA SER A 257 -13.41 -22.90 -9.49
C SER A 257 -12.52 -21.72 -9.07
N THR A 258 -12.70 -21.20 -7.85
CA THR A 258 -11.88 -20.11 -7.32
C THR A 258 -10.44 -20.56 -7.08
N MET A 259 -10.25 -21.68 -6.38
CA MET A 259 -8.92 -22.22 -6.08
C MET A 259 -8.18 -22.63 -7.35
N ASN A 260 -8.84 -23.33 -8.28
CA ASN A 260 -8.22 -23.81 -9.51
C ASN A 260 -7.74 -22.66 -10.41
N ARG A 261 -8.47 -21.53 -10.44
CA ARG A 261 -8.03 -20.34 -11.17
C ARG A 261 -6.73 -19.76 -10.59
N GLN A 262 -6.55 -19.87 -9.28
CA GLN A 262 -5.39 -19.30 -8.61
C GLN A 262 -4.17 -20.24 -8.63
N LEU A 263 -4.33 -21.55 -8.86
CA LEU A 263 -3.23 -22.52 -8.98
C LEU A 263 -2.11 -22.09 -9.94
N VAL A 264 -2.45 -21.45 -11.06
CA VAL A 264 -1.45 -20.93 -12.02
C VAL A 264 -0.59 -19.84 -11.40
N THR A 265 -1.17 -19.06 -10.48
CA THR A 265 -0.46 -18.05 -9.68
C THR A 265 0.35 -18.71 -8.56
N TRP A 266 -0.04 -19.91 -8.13
CA TRP A 266 0.62 -20.63 -7.04
C TRP A 266 1.82 -21.43 -7.56
N LEU A 267 1.82 -21.85 -8.83
CA LEU A 267 2.91 -22.61 -9.46
C LEU A 267 4.30 -22.06 -9.12
N PRO A 268 4.63 -20.77 -9.31
CA PRO A 268 5.96 -20.26 -8.98
C PRO A 268 6.25 -20.23 -7.46
N VAL A 269 5.25 -19.99 -6.62
CA VAL A 269 5.37 -20.00 -5.15
C VAL A 269 5.60 -21.42 -4.64
N LEU A 270 4.92 -22.38 -5.24
CA LEU A 270 5.00 -23.81 -4.96
C LEU A 270 6.27 -24.45 -5.54
N GLU A 271 6.77 -23.98 -6.70
CA GLU A 271 8.02 -24.43 -7.33
C GLU A 271 9.26 -23.83 -6.67
N SER A 272 9.16 -22.64 -6.08
CA SER A 272 10.25 -22.03 -5.28
C SER A 272 10.45 -22.70 -3.92
N ASN A 273 9.53 -23.57 -3.51
CA ASN A 273 9.58 -24.31 -2.26
C ASN A 273 9.77 -25.79 -2.60
N THR A 274 10.98 -26.33 -2.44
CA THR A 274 11.36 -27.69 -2.86
C THR A 274 10.61 -28.82 -2.16
N ASP A 275 9.71 -28.50 -1.22
CA ASP A 275 9.01 -29.43 -0.33
C ASP A 275 7.49 -29.42 -0.54
N LEU A 276 7.05 -29.61 -1.79
CA LEU A 276 5.63 -29.88 -2.05
C LEU A 276 5.23 -31.26 -1.52
N PRO A 277 4.07 -31.41 -0.84
CA PRO A 277 3.55 -32.71 -0.47
C PRO A 277 3.39 -33.61 -1.72
N PRO A 278 3.88 -34.87 -1.70
CA PRO A 278 3.89 -35.76 -2.89
C PRO A 278 2.52 -35.90 -3.58
N LYS A 279 1.44 -35.79 -2.81
CA LYS A 279 0.02 -35.82 -3.24
C LYS A 279 -0.39 -34.66 -4.18
N TRP A 280 0.42 -33.60 -4.31
CA TRP A 280 0.13 -32.43 -5.16
C TRP A 280 0.85 -32.49 -6.52
N MET A 281 1.74 -33.47 -6.71
CA MET A 281 2.55 -33.66 -7.91
C MET A 281 2.06 -34.90 -8.65
N GLY A 282 1.60 -34.74 -9.89
CA GLY A 282 1.29 -35.86 -10.80
C GLY A 282 2.12 -35.70 -12.07
N ASP A 283 2.88 -36.73 -12.46
CA ASP A 283 3.71 -36.81 -13.68
C ASP A 283 4.39 -35.49 -14.09
N GLY A 284 5.13 -34.90 -13.16
CA GLY A 284 5.95 -33.71 -13.42
C GLY A 284 5.17 -32.41 -13.67
N ARG A 285 3.88 -32.36 -13.34
CA ARG A 285 3.08 -31.11 -13.30
C ARG A 285 2.30 -31.02 -11.99
N VAL A 286 2.15 -29.81 -11.45
CA VAL A 286 1.29 -29.55 -10.28
C VAL A 286 -0.13 -29.98 -10.63
N SER A 287 -0.52 -31.13 -10.09
CA SER A 287 -1.80 -31.76 -10.33
C SER A 287 -2.70 -31.45 -9.16
N VAL A 288 -3.10 -30.19 -9.01
CA VAL A 288 -4.31 -29.88 -8.26
C VAL A 288 -5.50 -30.03 -9.21
N ASN A 289 -5.58 -31.20 -9.85
CA ASN A 289 -6.84 -31.70 -10.39
C ASN A 289 -7.65 -32.13 -9.17
N ILE A 290 -8.31 -31.17 -8.52
CA ILE A 290 -9.35 -31.46 -7.57
C ILE A 290 -10.48 -32.08 -8.37
N LYS A 291 -10.39 -33.40 -8.59
CA LYS A 291 -11.39 -34.15 -9.34
C LYS A 291 -12.74 -33.88 -8.67
N ARG A 292 -13.71 -33.42 -9.45
CA ARG A 292 -15.12 -33.37 -9.02
C ARG A 292 -15.47 -34.79 -8.57
N GLY A 293 -15.54 -35.00 -7.26
CA GLY A 293 -16.03 -36.26 -6.70
C GLY A 293 -17.45 -36.48 -7.22
N ARG A 294 -17.70 -37.68 -7.74
CA ARG A 294 -19.07 -38.22 -7.84
C ARG A 294 -19.62 -38.43 -6.44
#